data_AF-A0A920PQA6-F1
#
_entry.id   AF-A0A920PQA6-F1
#
_cell.length_a   1.000
_cell.length_b   1.000
_cell.length_c   1.000
_cell.angle_alpha   90.00
_cell.angle_beta   90.00
_cell.angle_gamma   90.00
#
_symmetry.space_group_name_H-M   'P 1'
#
loop_
_entity.id
_entity.type
_entity.pdbx_description
1 polymer ?
#
loop_
_entity_poly.entity_id
_entity_poly.type
_entity_poly.pdbx_seq_one_letter_code
_entity_poly.pdbx_strand_id
1 'polypeptide(L)'
;MARLEVTNRTGASQPFLRGILTRSLQKAGLSFSDAYEIASRVRENLESFEDVSTDQVRSETASQLRSQYGLDVERGYSIAKRHPGWIQVRHPDGHAEWFSRNQHQRRLEICGLPQEVAEQLTQAIHNRLLKTHQSEINRGELRDHTVDVLRTEAGDEFAASYTAWHYFIRSGRP
;
A
#
# COMPACT_ATOMS: atom_id res chain seq x y z
N MET A 1 -22.48 -8.39 23.23
CA MET A 1 -22.36 -7.17 22.39
C MET A 1 -23.06 -7.45 21.06
N ALA A 2 -23.92 -6.53 20.63
CA ALA A 2 -24.65 -6.68 19.37
C ALA A 2 -23.68 -6.65 18.18
N ARG A 3 -24.04 -7.37 17.12
CA ARG A 3 -23.27 -7.42 15.88
C ARG A 3 -23.57 -6.16 15.08
N LEU A 4 -22.56 -5.29 14.92
CA LEU A 4 -22.68 -4.08 14.11
C LEU A 4 -22.78 -4.48 12.64
N GLU A 5 -23.88 -4.14 11.99
CA GLU A 5 -24.10 -4.37 10.56
C GLU A 5 -23.81 -3.08 9.76
N VAL A 6 -23.29 -3.24 8.55
CA VAL A 6 -22.87 -2.15 7.67
C VAL A 6 -23.54 -2.33 6.32
N THR A 7 -24.31 -1.33 5.91
CA THR A 7 -25.03 -1.32 4.64
C THR A 7 -24.22 -0.58 3.57
N ASN A 8 -24.08 -1.21 2.41
CA ASN A 8 -23.41 -0.61 1.26
C ASN A 8 -24.40 0.24 0.42
N ARG A 9 -23.90 0.88 -0.64
CA ARG A 9 -24.72 1.73 -1.53
C ARG A 9 -25.78 0.95 -2.35
N THR A 10 -25.67 -0.37 -2.44
CA THR A 10 -26.66 -1.24 -3.12
C THR A 10 -27.71 -1.77 -2.15
N GLY A 11 -27.68 -1.38 -0.86
CA GLY A 11 -28.58 -1.86 0.17
C GLY A 11 -28.21 -3.22 0.75
N ALA A 12 -27.09 -3.83 0.34
CA ALA A 12 -26.63 -5.08 0.93
C ALA A 12 -25.97 -4.80 2.29
N SER A 13 -26.39 -5.55 3.30
CA SER A 13 -25.89 -5.46 4.67
C SER A 13 -24.91 -6.58 4.98
N GLN A 14 -23.83 -6.24 5.66
CA GLN A 14 -22.80 -7.18 6.08
C GLN A 14 -22.22 -6.77 7.45
N PRO A 15 -21.71 -7.72 8.24
CA PRO A 15 -21.13 -7.37 9.53
C PRO A 15 -19.93 -6.44 9.35
N PHE A 16 -19.76 -5.50 10.28
CA PHE A 16 -18.50 -4.80 10.44
C PHE A 16 -17.43 -5.80 10.86
N LEU A 17 -16.47 -6.04 9.96
CA LEU A 17 -15.33 -6.92 10.22
C LEU A 17 -14.09 -6.08 10.53
N ARG A 18 -13.78 -5.94 11.83
CA ARG A 18 -12.58 -5.24 12.31
C ARG A 18 -11.30 -5.71 11.62
N GLY A 19 -11.16 -7.01 11.39
CA GLY A 19 -10.01 -7.59 10.70
C GLY A 19 -9.83 -7.05 9.27
N ILE A 20 -10.92 -6.82 8.53
CA ILE A 20 -10.87 -6.25 7.19
C ILE A 20 -10.36 -4.80 7.25
N LEU A 21 -10.90 -4.00 8.16
CA LEU A 21 -10.47 -2.60 8.30
C LEU A 21 -8.99 -2.52 8.76
N THR A 22 -8.59 -3.36 9.70
CA THR A 22 -7.19 -3.47 10.17
C THR A 22 -6.27 -3.77 8.99
N ARG A 23 -6.57 -4.78 8.19
CA ARG A 23 -5.78 -5.12 6.99
C ARG A 23 -5.77 -3.98 5.96
N SER A 24 -6.87 -3.27 5.79
CA SER A 24 -6.95 -2.11 4.89
C SER A 24 -6.04 -0.97 5.35
N LEU A 25 -5.96 -0.71 6.65
CA LEU A 25 -5.09 0.32 7.25
C LEU A 25 -3.62 -0.09 7.17
N GLN A 26 -3.30 -1.36 7.39
CA GLN A 26 -1.93 -1.87 7.18
C GLN A 26 -1.48 -1.73 5.71
N LYS A 27 -2.38 -1.99 4.75
CA LYS A 27 -2.11 -1.75 3.33
C LYS A 27 -1.84 -0.27 3.01
N ALA A 28 -2.39 0.64 3.82
CA ALA A 28 -2.11 2.08 3.73
C ALA A 28 -0.83 2.51 4.48
N GLY A 29 -0.10 1.56 5.09
CA GLY A 29 1.21 1.81 5.69
C GLY A 29 1.23 1.89 7.22
N LEU A 30 0.11 1.65 7.91
CA LEU A 30 0.08 1.63 9.37
C LEU A 30 0.66 0.33 9.93
N SER A 31 1.26 0.41 11.13
CA SER A 31 1.64 -0.78 11.89
C SER A 31 0.40 -1.60 12.27
N PHE A 32 0.59 -2.87 12.64
CA PHE A 32 -0.53 -3.72 13.06
C PHE A 32 -1.24 -3.16 14.30
N SER A 33 -0.47 -2.73 15.32
CA SER A 33 -1.01 -2.20 16.58
C SER A 33 -1.87 -0.96 16.32
N ASP A 34 -1.35 -0.03 15.54
CA ASP A 34 -2.04 1.24 15.23
C ASP A 34 -3.30 0.98 14.39
N ALA A 35 -3.17 0.11 13.38
CA ALA A 35 -4.30 -0.28 12.53
C ALA A 35 -5.41 -0.98 13.33
N TYR A 36 -5.04 -1.83 14.28
CA TYR A 36 -6.00 -2.54 15.14
C TYR A 36 -6.69 -1.60 16.14
N GLU A 37 -5.93 -0.66 16.72
CA GLU A 37 -6.46 0.34 17.64
C GLU A 37 -7.49 1.24 16.93
N ILE A 38 -7.13 1.79 15.76
CA ILE A 38 -8.06 2.59 14.95
C ILE A 38 -9.29 1.78 14.58
N ALA A 39 -9.13 0.54 14.10
CA ALA A 39 -10.26 -0.28 13.70
C ALA A 39 -11.19 -0.64 14.89
N SER A 40 -10.64 -0.70 16.11
CA SER A 40 -11.42 -0.90 17.33
C SER A 40 -12.20 0.36 17.71
N ARG A 41 -11.55 1.54 17.69
CA ARG A 41 -12.22 2.83 17.95
C ARG A 41 -13.31 3.14 16.94
N VAL A 42 -13.07 2.89 15.66
CA VAL A 42 -14.08 3.05 14.61
C VAL A 42 -15.31 2.19 14.92
N ARG A 43 -15.11 0.94 15.35
CA ARG A 43 -16.22 0.06 15.73
C ARG A 43 -16.98 0.62 16.94
N GLU A 44 -16.27 0.98 18.00
CA GLU A 44 -16.84 1.52 19.24
C GLU A 44 -17.66 2.79 18.98
N ASN A 45 -17.14 3.73 18.19
CA ASN A 45 -17.85 4.96 17.84
C ASN A 45 -19.08 4.72 16.96
N LEU A 46 -19.07 3.65 16.16
CA LEU A 46 -20.19 3.31 15.30
C LEU A 46 -21.29 2.51 16.03
N GLU A 47 -21.02 1.94 17.21
CA GLU A 47 -22.03 1.22 18.01
C GLU A 47 -23.17 2.13 18.50
N SER A 48 -22.97 3.46 18.53
CA SER A 48 -24.02 4.42 18.90
C SER A 48 -25.01 4.74 17.77
N PHE A 49 -24.80 4.22 16.56
CA PHE A 49 -25.65 4.48 15.40
C PHE A 49 -26.56 3.28 15.12
N GLU A 50 -27.83 3.56 14.85
CA GLU A 50 -28.84 2.54 14.53
C GLU A 50 -28.58 1.92 13.15
N ASP A 51 -28.26 2.75 12.16
CA ASP A 51 -27.87 2.36 10.82
C ASP A 51 -26.47 2.86 10.49
N VAL A 52 -25.59 1.93 10.12
CA VAL A 52 -24.22 2.25 9.70
C VAL A 52 -24.04 1.93 8.23
N SER A 53 -23.62 2.93 7.48
CA SER A 53 -23.27 2.80 6.07
C SER A 53 -21.77 2.65 5.87
N THR A 54 -21.38 2.12 4.70
CA THR A 54 -19.97 2.08 4.29
C THR A 54 -19.30 3.47 4.26
N ASP A 55 -20.08 4.53 4.03
CA ASP A 55 -19.58 5.91 3.99
C ASP A 55 -19.39 6.50 5.41
N GLN A 56 -20.25 6.13 6.37
CA GLN A 56 -20.00 6.44 7.80
C GLN A 56 -18.74 5.75 8.30
N VAL A 57 -18.53 4.46 7.97
CA VAL A 57 -17.29 3.75 8.31
C VAL A 57 -16.07 4.48 7.74
N ARG A 58 -16.16 4.97 6.49
CA ARG A 58 -15.10 5.77 5.85
C ARG A 58 -14.83 7.07 6.60
N SER A 59 -15.88 7.83 6.88
CA SER A 59 -15.78 9.13 7.55
C SER A 59 -15.17 8.98 8.95
N GLU A 60 -15.62 7.98 9.71
CA GLU A 60 -15.12 7.73 11.06
C GLU A 60 -13.64 7.30 11.02
N THR A 61 -13.27 6.42 10.08
CA THR A 61 -11.86 6.02 9.91
C THR A 61 -10.97 7.22 9.59
N ALA A 62 -11.40 8.10 8.68
CA ALA A 62 -10.66 9.30 8.33
C ALA A 62 -10.53 10.26 9.52
N SER A 63 -11.59 10.41 10.31
CA SER A 63 -11.59 11.21 11.54
C SER A 63 -10.56 10.70 12.55
N GLN A 64 -10.55 9.38 12.83
CA GLN A 64 -9.58 8.76 13.74
C GLN A 64 -8.13 8.87 13.24
N LEU A 65 -7.89 8.68 11.94
CA LEU A 65 -6.56 8.85 11.36
C LEU A 65 -6.07 10.28 11.50
N ARG A 66 -6.94 11.26 11.21
CA ARG A 66 -6.59 12.68 11.31
C ARG A 66 -6.32 13.10 12.74
N SER A 67 -7.12 12.65 13.70
CA SER A 67 -6.97 13.04 15.10
C SER A 67 -5.70 12.46 15.73
N GLN A 68 -5.34 11.23 15.39
CA GLN A 68 -4.24 10.52 16.02
C GLN A 68 -2.91 10.67 15.28
N TYR A 69 -2.93 10.81 13.95
CA TYR A 69 -1.71 10.80 13.10
C TYR A 69 -1.60 12.00 12.14
N GLY A 70 -2.57 12.91 12.14
CA GLY A 70 -2.55 14.11 11.32
C GLY A 70 -3.07 13.94 9.88
N LEU A 71 -3.08 15.05 9.16
CA LEU A 71 -3.72 15.17 7.85
C LEU A 71 -3.06 14.31 6.75
N ASP A 72 -1.76 14.11 6.82
CA ASP A 72 -1.02 13.37 5.78
C ASP A 72 -1.35 11.87 5.79
N VAL A 73 -1.53 11.29 6.98
CA VAL A 73 -1.90 9.88 7.14
C VAL A 73 -3.36 9.65 6.74
N GLU A 74 -4.27 10.56 7.10
CA GLU A 74 -5.66 10.52 6.64
C GLU A 74 -5.74 10.59 5.10
N ARG A 75 -5.05 11.54 4.48
CA ARG A 75 -5.01 11.66 3.02
C ARG A 75 -4.43 10.41 2.37
N GLY A 76 -3.35 9.85 2.91
CA GLY A 76 -2.74 8.61 2.42
C GLY A 76 -3.74 7.44 2.40
N TYR A 77 -4.51 7.26 3.48
CA TYR A 77 -5.57 6.26 3.56
C TYR A 77 -6.72 6.54 2.58
N SER A 78 -7.20 7.78 2.52
CA SER A 78 -8.28 8.21 1.63
C SER A 78 -7.93 8.00 0.16
N ILE A 79 -6.68 8.26 -0.23
CA ILE A 79 -6.14 8.01 -1.57
C ILE A 79 -6.05 6.50 -1.82
N ALA A 80 -5.46 5.73 -0.92
CA ALA A 80 -5.36 4.26 -1.04
C ALA A 80 -6.72 3.55 -1.10
N LYS A 81 -7.78 4.17 -0.55
CA LYS A 81 -9.15 3.65 -0.62
C LYS A 81 -9.92 4.11 -1.87
N ARG A 82 -9.53 5.24 -2.49
CA ARG A 82 -10.08 5.71 -3.78
C ARG A 82 -9.38 5.04 -4.96
N HIS A 83 -8.10 4.73 -4.83
CA HIS A 83 -7.28 3.99 -5.77
C HIS A 83 -6.72 2.79 -5.03
N PRO A 84 -7.30 1.58 -5.19
CA PRO A 84 -7.09 0.46 -4.29
C PRO A 84 -5.68 -0.14 -4.40
N GLY A 85 -4.61 0.56 -4.00
CA GLY A 85 -3.24 0.04 -3.88
C GLY A 85 -2.64 -0.67 -5.10
N TRP A 86 -3.35 -0.69 -6.22
CA TRP A 86 -3.04 -1.45 -7.43
C TRP A 86 -2.44 -0.47 -8.41
N ILE A 87 -1.12 -0.49 -8.46
CA ILE A 87 -0.35 0.24 -9.45
C ILE A 87 -0.15 -0.73 -10.61
N GLN A 88 -0.69 -0.39 -11.78
CA GLN A 88 -0.47 -1.16 -12.98
C GLN A 88 0.90 -0.82 -13.56
N VAL A 89 1.75 -1.82 -13.80
CA VAL A 89 3.08 -1.67 -14.40
C VAL A 89 2.97 -2.04 -15.88
N ARG A 90 3.13 -1.05 -16.76
CA ARG A 90 3.09 -1.24 -18.21
C ARG A 90 4.48 -1.53 -18.76
N HIS A 91 4.60 -2.56 -19.58
CA HIS A 91 5.84 -2.96 -20.24
C HIS A 91 5.88 -2.47 -21.70
N PRO A 92 7.08 -2.34 -22.31
CA PRO A 92 7.23 -1.75 -23.65
C PRO A 92 6.57 -2.53 -24.78
N ASP A 93 6.35 -3.83 -24.62
CA ASP A 93 5.67 -4.74 -25.56
C ASP A 93 4.13 -4.70 -25.42
N GLY A 94 3.61 -3.83 -24.56
CA GLY A 94 2.18 -3.61 -24.37
C GLY A 94 1.54 -4.47 -23.28
N HIS A 95 2.25 -5.44 -22.67
CA HIS A 95 1.70 -6.16 -21.53
C HIS A 95 1.69 -5.30 -20.27
N ALA A 96 0.78 -5.61 -19.35
CA ALA A 96 0.67 -4.92 -18.09
C ALA A 96 0.42 -5.91 -16.95
N GLU A 97 1.09 -5.68 -15.82
CA GLU A 97 0.94 -6.49 -14.61
C GLU A 97 0.73 -5.60 -13.39
N TRP A 98 0.19 -6.16 -12.31
CA TRP A 98 0.07 -5.42 -11.06
C TRP A 98 1.42 -5.36 -10.35
N PHE A 99 1.77 -4.20 -9.77
CA PHE A 99 2.96 -4.08 -8.95
C PHE A 99 2.89 -5.06 -7.77
N SER A 100 3.77 -6.07 -7.80
CA SER A 100 3.87 -7.08 -6.75
C SER A 100 5.02 -6.73 -5.80
N ARG A 101 4.67 -6.35 -4.56
CA ARG A 101 5.65 -6.09 -3.50
C ARG A 101 6.57 -7.29 -3.26
N ASN A 102 6.01 -8.50 -3.20
CA ASN A 102 6.80 -9.71 -2.96
C ASN A 102 7.80 -9.97 -4.10
N GLN A 103 7.37 -9.78 -5.35
CA GLN A 103 8.28 -9.93 -6.49
C GLN A 103 9.35 -8.84 -6.49
N HIS A 104 8.99 -7.61 -6.16
CA HIS A 104 9.91 -6.49 -6.06
C HIS A 104 10.96 -6.70 -4.96
N GLN A 105 10.53 -7.07 -3.75
CA GLN A 105 11.41 -7.40 -2.63
C GLN A 105 12.40 -8.51 -3.00
N ARG A 106 11.90 -9.63 -3.55
CA ARG A 106 12.78 -10.74 -3.96
C ARG A 106 13.83 -10.31 -4.99
N ARG A 107 13.50 -9.36 -5.87
CA ARG A 107 14.49 -8.81 -6.81
C ARG A 107 15.59 -8.05 -6.08
N LEU A 108 15.24 -7.24 -5.08
CA LEU A 108 16.22 -6.55 -4.24
C LEU A 108 17.11 -7.55 -3.47
N GLU A 109 16.53 -8.61 -2.93
CA GLU A 109 17.28 -9.68 -2.25
C GLU A 109 18.30 -10.36 -3.18
N ILE A 110 17.92 -10.65 -4.43
CA ILE A 110 18.84 -11.20 -5.44
C ILE A 110 19.98 -10.22 -5.75
N CYS A 111 19.75 -8.92 -5.61
CA CYS A 111 20.77 -7.88 -5.77
C CYS A 111 21.66 -7.71 -4.53
N GLY A 112 21.55 -8.61 -3.54
CA GLY A 112 22.40 -8.65 -2.36
C GLY A 112 21.86 -7.90 -1.15
N LEU A 113 20.63 -7.36 -1.20
CA LEU A 113 20.05 -6.70 -0.03
C LEU A 113 19.56 -7.72 1.00
N PRO A 114 19.81 -7.51 2.31
CA PRO A 114 19.18 -8.30 3.36
C PRO A 114 17.65 -8.22 3.29
N GLN A 115 16.95 -9.30 3.66
CA GLN A 115 15.49 -9.40 3.58
C GLN A 115 14.76 -8.22 4.23
N GLU A 116 15.15 -7.85 5.46
CA GLU A 116 14.51 -6.74 6.18
C GLU A 116 14.68 -5.40 5.46
N VAL A 117 15.87 -5.15 4.90
CA VAL A 117 16.16 -3.94 4.13
C VAL A 117 15.36 -3.96 2.80
N ALA A 118 15.33 -5.09 2.10
CA ALA A 118 14.58 -5.26 0.86
C ALA A 118 13.06 -5.03 1.06
N GLU A 119 12.50 -5.50 2.17
CA GLU A 119 11.11 -5.27 2.56
C GLU A 119 10.86 -3.78 2.82
N GLN A 120 11.71 -3.13 3.63
CA GLN A 120 11.61 -1.71 3.96
C GLN A 120 11.68 -0.83 2.70
N LEU A 121 12.66 -1.06 1.82
CA LEU A 121 12.81 -0.25 0.60
C LEU A 121 11.66 -0.50 -0.39
N THR A 122 11.18 -1.74 -0.50
CA THR A 122 9.99 -2.04 -1.32
C THR A 122 8.75 -1.32 -0.79
N GLN A 123 8.57 -1.25 0.53
CA GLN A 123 7.50 -0.48 1.14
C GLN A 123 7.66 1.03 0.88
N ALA A 124 8.87 1.56 0.97
CA ALA A 124 9.16 2.97 0.68
C ALA A 124 8.82 3.33 -0.78
N ILE A 125 9.23 2.50 -1.75
CA ILE A 125 8.91 2.66 -3.17
C ILE A 125 7.40 2.58 -3.39
N HIS A 126 6.72 1.58 -2.82
CA HIS A 126 5.27 1.45 -2.96
C HIS A 126 4.54 2.67 -2.42
N ASN A 127 4.93 3.16 -1.24
CA ASN A 127 4.34 4.36 -0.65
C ASN A 127 4.59 5.60 -1.52
N ARG A 128 5.77 5.73 -2.12
CA ARG A 128 6.09 6.83 -3.05
C ARG A 128 5.18 6.79 -4.28
N LEU A 129 4.96 5.61 -4.87
CA LEU A 129 4.08 5.43 -6.02
C LEU A 129 2.60 5.74 -5.71
N LEU A 130 2.15 5.40 -4.51
CA LEU A 130 0.80 5.78 -4.06
C LEU A 130 0.67 7.29 -3.85
N LYS A 131 1.70 7.94 -3.29
CA LYS A 131 1.73 9.41 -3.09
C LYS A 131 1.78 10.20 -4.39
N THR A 132 2.41 9.67 -5.44
CA THR A 132 2.45 10.32 -6.76
C THR A 132 1.16 10.12 -7.58
N HIS A 133 0.12 9.51 -7.00
CA HIS A 133 -1.20 9.31 -7.62
C HIS A 133 -1.19 8.51 -8.93
N GLN A 134 -0.17 7.68 -9.15
CA GLN A 134 -0.07 6.87 -10.34
C GLN A 134 -0.85 5.55 -10.15
N SER A 135 -2.02 5.45 -10.78
CA SER A 135 -2.71 4.16 -10.95
C SER A 135 -2.00 3.26 -11.99
N GLU A 136 -1.13 3.86 -12.79
CA GLU A 136 -0.31 3.19 -13.79
C GLU A 136 1.08 3.83 -13.85
N ILE A 137 2.13 3.02 -14.00
CA ILE A 137 3.52 3.44 -14.20
C ILE A 137 4.15 2.58 -15.29
N ASN A 138 5.06 3.15 -16.09
CA ASN A 138 5.81 2.32 -17.02
C ASN A 138 6.99 1.60 -16.33
N ARG A 139 7.42 0.46 -16.87
CA ARG A 139 8.48 -0.37 -16.27
C ARG A 139 9.82 0.37 -16.12
N GLY A 140 10.10 1.34 -16.99
CA GLY A 140 11.30 2.18 -16.93
C GLY A 140 11.26 3.15 -15.75
N GLU A 141 10.15 3.88 -15.59
CA GLU A 141 9.91 4.79 -14.47
C GLU A 141 9.97 4.06 -13.13
N LEU A 142 9.37 2.85 -13.04
CA LEU A 142 9.46 2.04 -11.83
C LEU A 142 10.91 1.68 -11.49
N ARG A 143 11.72 1.34 -12.51
CA ARG A 143 13.16 1.07 -12.33
C ARG A 143 13.86 2.33 -11.82
N ASP A 144 13.61 3.48 -12.42
CA ASP A 144 14.28 4.73 -12.06
C ASP A 144 13.94 5.13 -10.62
N HIS A 145 12.68 5.02 -10.20
CA HIS A 145 12.28 5.19 -8.81
C HIS A 145 12.97 4.20 -7.86
N THR A 146 13.16 2.96 -8.28
CA THR A 146 13.85 1.94 -7.48
C THR A 146 15.33 2.29 -7.32
N VAL A 147 15.99 2.69 -8.41
CA VAL A 147 17.40 3.11 -8.41
C VAL A 147 17.60 4.33 -7.53
N ASP A 148 16.73 5.33 -7.61
CA ASP A 148 16.81 6.54 -6.78
C ASP A 148 16.71 6.20 -5.29
N VAL A 149 15.77 5.33 -4.91
CA VAL A 149 15.61 4.89 -3.52
C VAL A 149 16.83 4.08 -3.06
N LEU A 150 17.35 3.17 -3.89
CA LEU A 150 18.54 2.39 -3.55
C LEU A 150 19.77 3.29 -3.34
N ARG A 151 20.00 4.27 -4.22
CA ARG A 151 21.12 5.21 -4.05
C ARG A 151 21.03 6.00 -2.76
N THR A 152 19.82 6.45 -2.42
CA THR A 152 19.59 7.32 -1.26
C THR A 152 19.64 6.55 0.05
N GLU A 153 19.07 5.34 0.09
CA GLU A 153 18.78 4.63 1.35
C GLU A 153 19.69 3.41 1.58
N ALA A 154 20.32 2.85 0.55
CA ALA A 154 21.16 1.64 0.64
C ALA A 154 22.59 1.84 0.12
N GLY A 155 22.80 2.78 -0.80
CA GLY A 155 24.08 3.09 -1.43
C GLY A 155 24.16 2.74 -2.91
N ASP A 156 25.11 3.37 -3.59
CA ASP A 156 25.28 3.27 -5.05
C ASP A 156 25.59 1.84 -5.54
N GLU A 157 26.24 1.02 -4.71
CA GLU A 157 26.58 -0.37 -5.06
C GLU A 157 25.34 -1.25 -5.29
N PHE A 158 24.28 -1.06 -4.49
CA PHE A 158 23.03 -1.79 -4.64
C PHE A 158 22.22 -1.29 -5.83
N ALA A 159 22.25 0.03 -6.08
CA ALA A 159 21.66 0.61 -7.28
C ALA A 159 22.32 0.10 -8.57
N ALA A 160 23.65 -0.03 -8.55
CA ALA A 160 24.42 -0.61 -9.65
C ALA A 160 24.10 -2.10 -9.85
N SER A 161 24.07 -2.90 -8.78
CA SER A 161 23.69 -4.32 -8.82
C SER A 161 22.28 -4.53 -9.38
N TYR A 162 21.31 -3.72 -8.95
CA TYR A 162 19.94 -3.77 -9.47
C TYR A 162 19.87 -3.44 -10.97
N THR A 163 20.61 -2.42 -11.40
CA THR A 163 20.70 -2.03 -12.81
C THR A 163 21.34 -3.14 -13.65
N ALA A 164 22.44 -3.72 -13.18
CA ALA A 164 23.13 -4.82 -13.85
C ALA A 164 22.24 -6.06 -14.00
N TRP A 165 21.54 -6.46 -12.93
CA TRP A 165 20.59 -7.56 -12.96
C TRP A 165 19.44 -7.33 -13.95
N HIS A 166 18.93 -6.09 -14.02
CA HIS A 166 17.90 -5.72 -15.00
C HIS A 166 18.38 -5.90 -16.45
N TYR A 167 19.61 -5.48 -16.76
CA TYR A 167 20.20 -5.68 -18.10
C TYR A 167 20.50 -7.14 -18.39
N PHE A 168 20.99 -7.91 -17.41
CA PHE A 168 21.26 -9.33 -17.54
C PHE A 168 20.00 -10.10 -17.98
N ILE A 169 18.88 -9.93 -17.27
CA ILE A 169 17.60 -10.60 -17.63
C ILE A 169 17.11 -10.18 -19.01
N ARG A 170 17.29 -8.92 -19.40
CA ARG A 170 16.88 -8.44 -20.74
C ARG A 170 17.80 -8.91 -21.86
N SER A 171 19.04 -9.27 -21.56
CA SER A 171 20.02 -9.71 -22.56
C SER A 171 19.79 -11.14 -23.05
N GLY A 172 18.96 -11.94 -22.35
CA GLY A 172 18.69 -13.33 -22.71
C GLY A 172 19.93 -14.24 -22.69
N ARG A 173 21.02 -13.77 -22.05
CA ARG A 173 22.27 -14.52 -21.93
C ARG A 173 22.23 -15.36 -20.63
N PRO A 174 22.63 -16.63 -20.67
CA PRO A 174 22.72 -17.48 -19.48
C PRO A 174 23.77 -16.96 -18.49
#